data_AF-A0AA85BNZ8-F1
#
_entry.id   AF-A0AA85BNZ8-F1
#
_cell.length_a   1.000
_cell.length_b   1.000
_cell.length_c   1.000
_cell.angle_alpha   90.00
_cell.angle_beta   90.00
_cell.angle_gamma   90.00
#
_symmetry.space_group_name_H-M   'P 1'
#
loop_
_entity.id
_entity.type
_entity.pdbx_description
1 polymer ?
#
loop_
_entity_poly.entity_id
_entity_poly.type
_entity_poly.pdbx_seq_one_letter_code
_entity_poly.pdbx_strand_id
1 'polypeptide(L)'
;MTEYKLVVVGAGGVGKSALTIQLIQNHFVEEYDPTIEDSYRKQMVIDGEICLLDILDTAGQEEYRQGVEDAFHKLVREIRKSKEKKGKDRKKRKRKCCIQ
;
A
#
# COMPACT_ATOMS: atom_id res chain seq x y z
N MET A 1 2.10 -14.69 6.81
CA MET A 1 1.45 -13.37 6.88
C MET A 1 1.71 -12.65 5.58
N THR A 2 0.67 -12.36 4.82
CA THR A 2 0.78 -11.72 3.50
C THR A 2 0.76 -10.20 3.68
N GLU A 3 1.76 -9.51 3.13
CA GLU A 3 1.85 -8.05 3.17
C GLU A 3 1.33 -7.46 1.85
N TYR A 4 0.45 -6.46 1.96
CA TYR A 4 -0.12 -5.71 0.84
C TYR A 4 0.28 -4.25 0.98
N LYS A 5 0.95 -3.73 -0.05
CA LYS A 5 1.31 -2.32 -0.15
C LYS A 5 0.24 -1.59 -0.96
N LEU A 6 -0.43 -0.65 -0.33
CA LEU A 6 -1.51 0.15 -0.88
C LEU A 6 -1.07 1.61 -0.93
N VAL A 7 -1.41 2.32 -2.00
CA VAL A 7 -1.15 3.76 -2.12
C VAL A 7 -2.44 4.43 -2.54
N VAL A 8 -2.85 5.45 -1.78
CA VAL A 8 -4.08 6.21 -2.03
C VAL A 8 -3.69 7.47 -2.78
N VAL A 9 -4.26 7.63 -3.98
CA VAL A 9 -3.97 8.75 -4.88
C VAL A 9 -5.27 9.41 -5.35
N GLY A 10 -5.21 10.72 -5.64
CA GLY A 10 -6.35 11.52 -6.07
C GLY A 10 -6.18 12.99 -5.73
N ALA A 11 -7.06 13.84 -6.27
CA ALA A 11 -7.00 15.29 -6.10
C ALA A 11 -7.13 15.76 -4.64
N GLY A 12 -6.84 17.02 -4.38
CA GLY A 12 -7.03 17.68 -3.08
C GLY A 12 -8.48 17.69 -2.66
N GLY A 13 -8.74 17.52 -1.36
CA GLY A 13 -10.10 17.63 -0.81
C GLY A 13 -11.08 16.51 -1.16
N VAL A 14 -10.68 15.49 -1.93
CA VAL A 14 -11.59 14.36 -2.30
C VAL A 14 -11.84 13.36 -1.15
N GLY A 15 -11.22 13.56 0.01
CA GLY A 15 -11.43 12.70 1.19
C GLY A 15 -10.58 11.43 1.25
N LYS A 16 -9.39 11.41 0.62
CA LYS A 16 -8.45 10.26 0.68
C LYS A 16 -8.09 9.86 2.11
N SER A 17 -7.63 10.84 2.89
CA SER A 17 -7.24 10.64 4.28
C SER A 17 -8.44 10.24 5.13
N ALA A 18 -9.62 10.80 4.88
CA ALA A 18 -10.84 10.42 5.59
C ALA A 18 -11.20 8.94 5.38
N LEU A 19 -11.09 8.42 4.15
CA LEU A 19 -11.29 6.99 3.87
C LEU A 19 -10.23 6.11 4.51
N THR A 20 -8.96 6.52 4.46
CA THR A 20 -7.85 5.79 5.06
C THR A 20 -8.00 5.70 6.58
N ILE A 21 -8.28 6.82 7.25
CA ILE A 21 -8.46 6.89 8.70
C ILE A 21 -9.69 6.06 9.11
N GLN A 22 -10.80 6.18 8.37
CA GLN A 22 -12.00 5.38 8.62
C GLN A 22 -11.69 3.87 8.56
N LEU A 23 -10.89 3.43 7.59
CA LEU A 23 -10.49 2.02 7.46
C LEU A 23 -9.62 1.52 8.63
N ILE A 24 -8.79 2.38 9.21
CA ILE A 24 -7.82 2.00 10.24
C ILE A 24 -8.40 2.08 11.65
N GLN A 25 -9.08 3.20 11.92
CA GLN A 25 -9.54 3.61 13.25
C GLN A 25 -11.04 3.35 13.46
N ASN A 26 -11.80 2.99 12.41
CA ASN A 26 -13.26 2.90 12.44
C ASN A 26 -13.93 4.18 12.96
N HIS A 27 -13.27 5.32 12.78
CA HIS A 27 -13.70 6.63 13.25
C HIS A 27 -13.53 7.65 12.12
N PHE A 28 -14.53 8.52 11.98
CA PHE A 28 -14.52 9.59 11.00
C PHE A 28 -14.06 10.87 11.70
N VAL A 29 -12.96 11.44 11.23
CA VAL A 29 -12.41 12.69 11.77
C VAL A 29 -12.98 13.85 10.95
N GLU A 30 -13.68 14.77 11.61
CA GLU A 30 -14.27 15.96 10.96
C GLU A 30 -13.24 17.08 10.74
N GLU A 31 -12.20 17.16 11.56
CA GLU A 31 -11.13 18.14 11.42
C GLU A 31 -10.01 17.61 10.52
N TYR A 32 -9.77 18.31 9.41
CA TYR A 32 -8.77 17.92 8.41
C TYR A 32 -7.48 18.73 8.59
N ASP A 33 -6.42 18.06 9.05
CA ASP A 33 -5.05 18.59 8.94
C ASP A 33 -4.47 18.14 7.57
N PRO A 34 -4.01 19.05 6.70
CA PRO A 34 -3.46 18.68 5.40
C PRO A 34 -2.29 17.68 5.51
N THR A 35 -2.53 16.42 5.15
CA THR A 35 -1.49 15.40 5.07
C THR A 35 -0.47 15.74 3.99
N ILE A 36 0.83 15.69 4.32
CA ILE A 36 1.94 15.76 3.34
C ILE A 36 2.14 14.36 2.74
N GLU A 37 2.49 13.38 3.57
CA GLU A 37 2.60 11.95 3.24
C GLU A 37 2.49 11.18 4.56
N ASP A 38 1.50 10.31 4.69
CA ASP A 38 1.29 9.51 5.90
C ASP A 38 1.34 8.01 5.57
N SER A 39 2.04 7.25 6.41
CA SER A 39 2.11 5.78 6.29
C SER A 39 1.38 5.13 7.44
N TYR A 40 0.44 4.24 7.11
CA TYR A 40 -0.37 3.52 8.06
C TYR A 40 -0.20 2.01 7.90
N ARG A 41 -0.22 1.30 9.03
CA ARG A 41 -0.17 -0.17 9.04
C ARG A 41 -1.32 -0.76 9.83
N LYS A 42 -2.01 -1.72 9.23
CA LYS A 42 -3.12 -2.42 9.88
C LYS A 42 -3.04 -3.91 9.60
N GLN A 43 -3.16 -4.71 10.66
CA GLN A 43 -3.41 -6.13 10.52
C GLN A 43 -4.93 -6.36 10.43
N MET A 44 -5.36 -7.08 9.41
CA MET A 44 -6.76 -7.46 9.25
C MET A 44 -6.90 -8.84 8.60
N VAL A 45 -8.05 -9.47 8.79
CA VAL A 45 -8.40 -10.74 8.15
C VAL A 45 -9.01 -10.44 6.79
N ILE A 46 -8.39 -10.93 5.72
CA ILE A 46 -8.87 -10.84 4.34
C ILE A 46 -9.00 -12.27 3.83
N ASP A 47 -10.20 -12.66 3.40
CA ASP A 47 -10.49 -14.00 2.88
C ASP A 47 -10.07 -15.16 3.83
N GLY A 48 -10.15 -14.92 5.15
CA GLY A 48 -9.76 -15.90 6.17
C GLY A 48 -8.27 -15.95 6.50
N GLU A 49 -7.42 -15.15 5.85
CA GLU A 49 -5.99 -15.05 6.15
C GLU A 49 -5.63 -13.74 6.87
N ILE A 50 -4.74 -13.82 7.86
CA ILE A 50 -4.18 -12.63 8.53
C ILE A 50 -3.19 -11.94 7.58
N CYS A 51 -3.54 -10.72 7.22
CA CYS A 51 -2.83 -9.90 6.26
C CYS A 51 -2.37 -8.59 6.90
N LEU A 52 -1.20 -8.09 6.47
CA LEU A 52 -0.67 -6.79 6.86
C LEU A 52 -0.90 -5.81 5.71
N LEU A 53 -1.70 -4.78 5.94
CA LEU A 53 -1.85 -3.67 5.03
C LEU A 53 -0.84 -2.58 5.39
N ASP A 54 -0.04 -2.15 4.41
CA ASP A 54 0.87 -1.01 4.46
C ASP A 54 0.31 0.03 3.50
N ILE A 55 -0.40 1.03 4.05
CA ILE A 55 -1.13 2.05 3.30
C ILE A 55 -0.32 3.33 3.31
N LEU A 56 -0.08 3.90 2.13
CA LEU A 56 0.51 5.21 1.95
C LEU A 56 -0.58 6.19 1.51
N ASP A 57 -0.92 7.15 2.37
CA ASP A 57 -1.80 8.26 2.03
C ASP A 57 -0.95 9.44 1.54
N THR A 58 -1.36 10.05 0.42
CA THR A 58 -0.60 11.12 -0.23
C THR A 58 -1.38 12.43 -0.21
N ALA A 59 -0.69 13.56 -0.06
CA ALA A 59 -1.29 14.88 -0.22
C ALA A 59 -1.98 14.99 -1.59
N GLY A 60 -3.16 15.61 -1.62
CA GLY A 60 -3.82 15.98 -2.87
C GLY A 60 -3.44 17.38 -3.37
N GLN A 61 -2.28 17.91 -3.01
CA GLN A 61 -1.89 19.23 -3.50
C GLN A 61 -1.56 19.16 -4.98
N GLU A 62 -2.33 19.90 -5.77
CA GLU A 62 -2.19 20.01 -7.22
C GLU A 62 -0.82 20.59 -7.61
N GLU A 63 -0.10 21.19 -6.65
CA GLU A 63 1.26 21.69 -6.76
C GLU A 63 2.35 20.59 -6.69
N TYR A 64 2.04 19.39 -6.19
CA TYR A 64 3.01 18.28 -5.96
C TYR A 64 2.93 17.15 -7.00
N ARG A 65 2.66 17.49 -8.27
CA ARG A 65 2.58 16.51 -9.39
C ARG A 65 3.83 15.60 -9.50
N GLN A 66 5.00 16.08 -9.07
CA GLN A 66 6.22 15.25 -8.98
C GLN A 66 6.16 14.18 -7.88
N GLY A 67 5.59 14.49 -6.70
CA GLY A 67 5.56 13.54 -5.57
C GLY A 67 4.64 12.34 -5.80
N VAL A 68 3.51 12.55 -6.47
CA VAL A 68 2.54 11.48 -6.77
C VAL A 68 3.07 10.53 -7.85
N GLU A 69 3.70 11.06 -8.91
CA GLU A 69 4.36 10.22 -9.92
C GLU A 69 5.54 9.45 -9.33
N ASP A 70 6.33 10.07 -8.46
CA ASP A 70 7.45 9.42 -7.78
C ASP A 70 6.97 8.32 -6.83
N ALA A 71 5.91 8.56 -6.06
CA ALA A 71 5.30 7.54 -5.19
C ALA A 71 4.72 6.38 -6.00
N PHE A 72 4.02 6.67 -7.10
CA PHE A 72 3.48 5.66 -8.01
C PHE A 72 4.60 4.83 -8.65
N HIS A 73 5.63 5.48 -9.22
CA HIS A 73 6.77 4.81 -9.83
C HIS A 73 7.61 4.03 -8.82
N LYS A 74 7.76 4.51 -7.58
CA LYS A 74 8.43 3.82 -6.48
C LYS A 74 7.66 2.56 -6.09
N LEU A 75 6.35 2.67 -5.89
CA LEU A 75 5.49 1.52 -5.59
C LEU A 75 5.49 0.49 -6.72
N VAL A 76 5.29 0.92 -7.97
CA VAL A 76 5.26 0.01 -9.13
C VAL A 76 6.59 -0.74 -9.27
N ARG A 77 7.73 -0.04 -9.10
CA ARG A 77 9.06 -0.69 -9.08
C ARG A 77 9.18 -1.69 -7.95
N GLU A 78 8.69 -1.35 -6.76
CA GLU A 78 8.78 -2.23 -5.60
C GLU A 78 7.84 -3.45 -5.67
N ILE A 79 6.63 -3.29 -6.21
CA ILE A 79 5.70 -4.39 -6.53
C ILE A 79 6.33 -5.32 -7.58
N ARG A 80 6.92 -4.77 -8.64
CA ARG A 80 7.60 -5.56 -9.69
C ARG A 80 8.76 -6.36 -9.10
N LYS A 81 9.59 -5.73 -8.26
CA LYS A 81 10.71 -6.39 -7.55
C LYS A 81 10.21 -7.49 -6.60
N SER A 82 9.09 -7.27 -5.92
CA SER A 82 8.47 -8.24 -5.02
C SER A 82 7.86 -9.44 -5.78
N LYS A 83 7.26 -9.22 -6.97
CA LYS A 83 6.79 -10.30 -7.86
C LYS A 83 7.95 -11.14 -8.40
N GLU A 84 9.08 -10.52 -8.78
CA GLU A 84 10.26 -11.24 -9.27
C GLU A 84 10.90 -12.14 -8.19
N LYS A 85 11.00 -11.67 -6.94
CA LYS A 85 11.49 -12.48 -5.82
C LYS A 85 10.57 -13.67 -5.54
N LYS A 86 9.25 -13.45 -5.42
CA LYS A 86 8.28 -14.54 -5.21
C LYS A 86 8.29 -15.57 -6.37
N GLY A 87 8.51 -15.12 -7.61
CA GLY A 87 8.65 -16.00 -8.78
C GLY A 87 9.92 -16.86 -8.76
N LYS A 88 11.06 -16.28 -8.36
CA LYS A 88 12.33 -17.00 -8.20
C LYS A 88 12.27 -18.02 -7.06
N ASP A 89 11.67 -17.67 -5.92
CA ASP A 89 11.48 -18.61 -4.79
C ASP A 89 10.54 -19.77 -5.16
N ARG A 90 9.47 -19.51 -5.92
CA ARG A 90 8.61 -20.59 -6.46
C ARG A 90 9.37 -21.53 -7.40
N LYS A 91 10.23 -21.00 -8.29
CA LYS A 91 11.10 -21.84 -9.16
C LYS A 91 12.14 -22.62 -8.37
N LYS A 92 12.71 -22.04 -7.30
CA LYS A 92 13.69 -22.71 -6.42
C LYS A 92 13.03 -23.84 -5.62
N ARG A 93 11.82 -23.63 -5.09
CA ARG A 93 11.01 -24.67 -4.43
C ARG A 93 10.59 -25.79 -5.39
N LYS A 94 10.14 -25.48 -6.62
CA LYS A 94 9.83 -26.50 -7.63
C LYS A 94 11.05 -27.34 -8.01
N ARG A 95 12.22 -26.71 -8.20
CA ARG A 95 13.46 -27.44 -8.48
C ARG A 95 13.93 -28.32 -7.33
N LYS A 96 13.68 -27.94 -6.06
CA LYS A 96 13.99 -28.79 -4.90
C LYS A 96 13.11 -30.04 -4.79
N CYS A 97 11.83 -29.94 -5.15
CA CYS A 97 10.88 -31.06 -5.09
C CYS A 97 11.07 -32.09 -6.22
N CYS A 98 11.76 -31.74 -7.32
CA CYS A 98 12.02 -32.64 -8.45
C CYS A 98 13.38 -33.35 -8.36
N ILE A 99 14.15 -33.14 -7.28
CA ILE A 99 15.47 -33.78 -7.03
C ILE A 99 15.42 -34.63 -5.74
N GLN A 100 14.22 -34.93 -5.24
CA GLN A 100 13.94 -36.01 -4.30
C GLN A 100 12.91 -36.93 -4.95
#